data_AF-A0A6N6WSG2-F1
#
_entry.id   AF-A0A6N6WSG2-F1
#
_cell.length_a   1.000
_cell.length_b   1.000
_cell.length_c   1.000
_cell.angle_alpha   90.00
_cell.angle_beta   90.00
_cell.angle_gamma   90.00
#
_symmetry.space_group_name_H-M   'P 1'
#
loop_
_entity.id
_entity.type
_entity.pdbx_description
1 polymer ?
#
loop_
_entity_poly.entity_id
_entity_poly.type
_entity_poly.pdbx_seq_one_letter_code
_entity_poly.pdbx_strand_id
1 'polypeptide(L)'
;TELINRWERLCGLPDECIPAGTQTLRQRQQRLDAKVNLAGGINEDFYLAQLAALGRPDATITRYDKSTFTCSSACTDAVNAPEWRYYWQVNMPATTNSTWMTCGDPCDSALRIWGDTVVECVLNKLCPSQTYVIFKYPE
;
A
#
# COMPACT_ATOMS: atom_id res chain seq x y z
N THR A 1 9.58 19.54 23.29
CA THR A 1 9.54 19.35 21.82
C THR A 1 10.90 19.05 21.20
N GLU A 2 12.00 19.00 21.97
CA GLU A 2 13.36 18.78 21.43
C GLU A 2 13.66 17.36 20.91
N LEU A 3 13.09 16.32 21.55
CA LEU A 3 13.51 14.93 21.28
C LEU A 3 12.96 14.35 19.98
N ILE A 4 11.81 14.82 19.49
CA ILE A 4 11.13 14.21 18.33
C ILE A 4 12.00 14.22 17.07
N ASN A 5 12.73 15.32 16.81
CA ASN A 5 13.61 15.44 15.65
C ASN A 5 14.76 14.41 15.70
N ARG A 6 15.27 14.11 16.91
CA ARG A 6 16.35 13.13 17.10
C ARG A 6 15.85 11.71 16.84
N TRP A 7 14.68 11.36 17.36
CA TRP A 7 14.07 10.05 17.15
C TRP A 7 13.70 9.82 15.69
N GLU A 8 13.13 10.81 15.01
CA GLU A 8 12.85 10.73 13.59
C GLU A 8 14.11 10.48 12.76
N ARG A 9 15.21 11.19 13.07
CA ARG A 9 16.49 10.96 12.40
C ARG A 9 17.03 9.55 12.60
N LEU A 10 16.90 8.99 13.81
CA LEU A 10 17.31 7.61 14.10
C LEU A 10 16.45 6.59 13.34
N CYS A 11 15.16 6.86 13.18
CA CYS A 11 14.21 6.01 12.46
C CYS A 11 14.14 6.29 10.95
N GLY A 12 15.00 7.14 10.39
CA GLY A 12 14.98 7.49 8.96
C GLY A 12 13.67 8.16 8.52
N LEU A 13 13.10 9.01 9.37
CA LEU A 13 11.95 9.86 9.09
C LEU A 13 12.42 11.31 8.87
N PRO A 14 11.75 12.09 7.99
CA PRO A 14 10.61 11.71 7.14
C PRO A 14 11.05 10.79 6.00
N ASP A 15 10.30 9.70 5.81
CA ASP A 15 10.52 8.75 4.72
C ASP A 15 10.06 9.34 3.37
N GLU A 16 10.66 8.92 2.26
CA GLU A 16 10.34 9.41 0.91
C GLU A 16 8.86 9.29 0.53
N CYS A 17 8.15 8.36 1.18
CA CYS A 17 6.71 8.15 1.02
C CYS A 17 5.85 9.32 1.50
N ILE A 18 6.37 10.25 2.32
CA ILE A 18 5.60 11.39 2.82
C ILE A 18 6.45 12.66 2.71
N PRO A 19 6.04 13.64 1.87
CA PRO A 19 6.77 14.89 1.73
C PRO A 19 6.81 15.67 3.05
N ALA A 20 8.00 16.19 3.38
CA ALA A 20 8.24 16.95 4.60
C ALA A 20 7.37 18.23 4.65
N GLY A 21 6.92 18.60 5.86
CA GLY A 21 6.20 19.86 6.11
C GLY A 21 4.67 19.79 6.04
N THR A 22 4.10 18.65 5.64
CA THR A 22 2.63 18.46 5.55
C THR A 22 1.98 17.96 6.84
N GLN A 23 2.77 17.63 7.87
CA GLN A 23 2.30 16.94 9.08
C GLN A 23 2.36 17.79 10.34
N THR A 24 1.30 17.72 11.13
CA THR A 24 1.25 18.27 12.50
C THR A 24 2.19 17.51 13.44
N LEU A 25 2.58 18.12 14.56
CA LEU A 25 3.45 17.46 15.57
C LEU A 25 2.85 16.15 16.10
N ARG A 26 1.52 16.09 16.26
CA ARG A 26 0.82 14.88 16.72
C ARG A 26 0.90 13.75 15.69
N GLN A 27 0.71 14.04 14.41
CA GLN A 27 0.82 13.06 13.32
C GLN A 27 2.25 12.50 13.22
N ARG A 28 3.25 13.37 13.41
CA ARG A 28 4.67 12.97 13.48
C ARG A 28 4.94 11.99 14.62
N GLN A 29 4.42 12.26 15.81
CA GLN A 29 4.54 11.35 16.96
C GLN A 29 3.87 10.00 16.71
N GLN A 30 2.64 9.99 16.19
CA GLN A 30 1.93 8.75 15.86
C GLN A 30 2.68 7.90 14.82
N ARG A 31 3.26 8.54 13.81
CA ARG A 31 4.07 7.86 12.79
C ARG A 31 5.35 7.28 13.37
N LEU A 32 6.04 8.06 14.21
CA LEU A 32 7.25 7.59 14.88
C LEU A 32 6.94 6.39 15.78
N ASP A 33 5.86 6.48 16.58
CA ASP A 33 5.39 5.39 17.44
C ASP A 33 5.06 4.14 16.63
N ALA A 34 4.32 4.28 15.52
CA ALA A 34 4.01 3.19 14.62
C ALA A 34 5.27 2.55 14.01
N LYS A 35 6.28 3.34 13.63
CA LYS A 35 7.54 2.83 13.04
C LYS A 35 8.42 2.13 14.07
N VAL A 36 8.46 2.63 15.31
CA VAL A 36 9.25 2.05 16.42
C VAL A 36 8.60 0.78 16.96
N ASN A 37 7.27 0.78 17.09
CA ASN A 37 6.51 -0.35 17.64
C ASN A 37 6.05 -1.34 16.56
N LEU A 38 6.50 -1.19 15.31
CA LEU A 38 6.14 -2.11 14.23
C LEU A 38 6.74 -3.49 14.51
N ALA A 39 5.95 -4.39 15.10
CA ALA A 39 6.27 -5.80 15.14
C ALA A 39 6.16 -6.34 13.71
N GLY A 40 7.28 -6.41 13.01
CA GLY A 40 7.33 -6.88 11.62
C GLY A 40 6.71 -8.28 11.47
N GLY A 41 6.07 -8.52 10.34
CA GLY A 41 5.48 -9.80 9.99
C GLY A 41 5.42 -9.98 8.48
N ILE A 42 5.50 -11.22 8.01
CA ILE A 42 5.31 -11.59 6.60
C ILE A 42 4.04 -12.44 6.53
N ASN A 43 2.92 -11.87 6.98
CA ASN A 43 1.62 -12.52 6.96
C ASN A 43 0.51 -11.52 6.60
N GLU A 44 -0.65 -12.04 6.22
CA GLU A 44 -1.79 -11.25 5.75
C GLU A 44 -2.29 -10.28 6.83
N ASP A 45 -2.42 -10.76 8.08
CA ASP A 45 -2.91 -9.98 9.22
C ASP A 45 -2.02 -8.75 9.50
N PHE A 46 -0.71 -8.88 9.35
CA PHE A 46 0.24 -7.79 9.50
C PHE A 46 0.01 -6.69 8.46
N TYR A 47 -0.16 -7.06 7.18
CA TYR A 47 -0.40 -6.08 6.13
C TYR A 47 -1.78 -5.42 6.26
N LEU A 48 -2.81 -6.17 6.66
CA LEU A 48 -4.13 -5.62 6.96
C LEU A 48 -4.09 -4.64 8.15
N ALA A 49 -3.36 -4.97 9.22
CA ALA A 49 -3.17 -4.07 10.34
C ALA A 49 -2.43 -2.79 9.93
N GLN A 50 -1.42 -2.91 9.06
CA GLN A 50 -0.70 -1.75 8.52
C GLN A 50 -1.60 -0.86 7.64
N LEU A 51 -2.47 -1.47 6.81
CA LEU A 51 -3.46 -0.75 6.01
C LEU A 51 -4.47 -0.01 6.90
N ALA A 52 -4.97 -0.67 7.96
CA ALA A 52 -5.85 -0.04 8.94
C ALA A 52 -5.18 1.16 9.64
N ALA A 53 -3.91 1.02 10.03
CA ALA A 53 -3.13 2.11 10.65
C ALA A 53 -2.89 3.29 9.69
N LEU A 54 -2.84 3.04 8.38
CA LEU A 54 -2.75 4.06 7.34
C LEU A 54 -4.13 4.66 6.96
N GLY A 55 -5.20 4.26 7.63
CA GLY A 55 -6.55 4.78 7.42
C GLY A 55 -7.35 4.01 6.35
N ARG A 56 -7.00 2.75 6.07
CA ARG A 56 -7.71 1.85 5.14
C ARG A 56 -8.15 0.56 5.85
N PRO A 57 -9.04 0.63 6.85
CA PRO A 57 -9.46 -0.54 7.61
C PRO A 57 -10.26 -1.56 6.77
N ASP A 58 -10.92 -1.11 5.70
CA ASP A 58 -11.77 -1.94 4.85
C ASP A 58 -11.04 -2.53 3.63
N ALA A 59 -9.71 -2.33 3.54
CA ALA A 59 -8.93 -2.93 2.47
C ALA A 59 -8.83 -4.45 2.66
N THR A 60 -8.82 -5.20 1.57
CA THR A 60 -8.66 -6.67 1.60
C THR A 60 -7.45 -7.12 0.81
N ILE A 61 -6.92 -8.29 1.11
CA ILE A 61 -5.79 -8.86 0.38
C ILE A 61 -6.25 -10.11 -0.37
N THR A 62 -5.88 -10.21 -1.63
CA THR A 62 -6.08 -11.41 -2.46
C THR A 62 -4.73 -12.06 -2.71
N ARG A 63 -4.62 -13.33 -2.34
CA ARG A 63 -3.46 -14.16 -2.65
C ARG A 63 -3.77 -15.07 -3.83
N TYR A 64 -2.81 -15.22 -4.73
CA TYR A 64 -2.92 -16.16 -5.85
C TYR A 64 -2.29 -17.49 -5.42
N ASP A 65 -3.05 -18.25 -4.63
CA ASP A 65 -2.65 -19.54 -4.07
C ASP A 65 -2.86 -20.72 -5.03
N LYS A 66 -3.67 -20.53 -6.07
CA LYS A 66 -3.93 -21.56 -7.09
C LYS A 66 -2.69 -21.86 -7.92
N SER A 67 -2.45 -23.16 -8.13
CA SER A 67 -1.47 -23.68 -9.08
C SER A 67 -1.73 -23.13 -10.48
N THR A 68 -0.69 -23.10 -11.30
CA THR A 68 -0.76 -22.79 -12.74
C THR A 68 -2.00 -23.37 -13.39
N PHE A 69 -2.69 -22.56 -14.21
CA PHE A 69 -3.85 -23.03 -14.94
C PHE A 69 -3.46 -24.20 -15.85
N THR A 70 -4.25 -25.27 -15.83
CA THR A 70 -4.00 -26.50 -16.62
C THR A 70 -5.21 -26.85 -17.47
N CYS A 71 -5.05 -27.77 -18.42
CA CYS A 71 -6.16 -28.27 -19.24
C CYS A 71 -7.29 -28.95 -18.42
N SER A 72 -7.05 -29.27 -17.14
CA SER A 72 -8.04 -29.82 -16.22
C SER A 72 -8.64 -28.79 -15.26
N SER A 73 -8.21 -27.53 -15.32
CA SER A 73 -8.78 -26.43 -14.54
C SER A 73 -10.16 -26.04 -15.07
N ALA A 74 -11.01 -25.43 -14.23
CA ALA A 74 -12.32 -24.98 -14.69
C ALA A 74 -12.16 -23.80 -15.67
N CYS A 75 -13.01 -23.70 -16.70
CA CYS A 75 -12.94 -22.60 -17.68
C CYS A 75 -13.18 -21.20 -17.05
N THR A 76 -13.71 -21.15 -15.83
CA THR A 76 -13.93 -19.93 -15.05
C THR A 76 -12.76 -19.57 -14.13
N ASP A 77 -11.75 -20.44 -14.01
CA ASP A 77 -10.56 -20.14 -13.21
C ASP A 77 -9.68 -19.10 -13.89
N ALA A 78 -8.97 -18.31 -13.09
CA ALA A 78 -7.98 -17.38 -13.59
C ALA A 78 -6.83 -18.13 -14.29
N VAL A 79 -6.40 -17.62 -15.44
CA VAL A 79 -5.30 -18.20 -16.23
C VAL A 79 -3.96 -17.76 -15.62
N ASN A 80 -3.69 -18.25 -14.42
CA ASN A 80 -2.47 -17.92 -13.68
C ASN A 80 -1.29 -18.75 -14.20
N ALA A 81 -0.16 -18.08 -14.37
CA ALA A 81 1.13 -18.71 -14.61
C ALA A 81 1.88 -18.96 -13.28
N PRO A 82 2.95 -19.79 -13.25
CA PRO A 82 3.64 -20.17 -12.01
C PRO A 82 4.16 -18.99 -11.17
N GLU A 83 4.50 -17.87 -11.82
CA GLU A 83 5.00 -16.66 -11.18
C GLU A 83 3.98 -15.97 -10.28
N TRP A 84 2.68 -16.18 -10.50
CA TRP A 84 1.61 -15.54 -9.73
C TRP A 84 1.65 -15.89 -8.24
N ARG A 85 2.35 -16.97 -7.84
CA ARG A 85 2.59 -17.30 -6.43
C ARG A 85 3.34 -16.20 -5.67
N TYR A 86 4.14 -15.40 -6.38
CA TYR A 86 4.90 -14.30 -5.79
C TYR A 86 4.13 -12.99 -5.79
N TYR A 87 2.95 -12.96 -6.41
CA TYR A 87 2.09 -11.80 -6.47
C TYR A 87 1.01 -11.89 -5.40
N TRP A 88 0.63 -10.73 -4.89
CA TRP A 88 -0.53 -10.56 -4.04
C TRP A 88 -1.13 -9.19 -4.33
N GLN A 89 -2.45 -9.09 -4.20
CA GLN A 89 -3.18 -7.89 -4.55
C GLN A 89 -3.78 -7.28 -3.29
N VAL A 90 -3.60 -5.97 -3.12
CA VAL A 90 -4.32 -5.15 -2.15
C VAL A 90 -5.52 -4.53 -2.85
N ASN A 91 -6.72 -4.91 -2.42
CA ASN A 91 -7.96 -4.31 -2.86
C ASN A 91 -8.27 -3.13 -1.96
N MET A 92 -8.25 -1.94 -2.54
CA MET A 92 -8.63 -0.72 -1.83
C MET A 92 -10.17 -0.61 -1.75
N PRO A 93 -10.71 -0.02 -0.67
CA PRO A 93 -12.15 0.16 -0.53
C PRO A 93 -12.73 1.17 -1.53
N ALA A 94 -14.03 1.05 -1.82
CA ALA A 94 -14.78 1.93 -2.77
C ALA A 94 -14.72 3.42 -2.43
N THR A 95 -14.45 3.76 -1.18
CA THR A 95 -14.38 5.13 -0.66
C THR A 95 -13.04 5.83 -0.92
N THR A 96 -12.14 5.25 -1.70
CA THR A 96 -10.90 5.94 -2.08
C THR A 96 -11.19 7.16 -2.94
N ASN A 97 -10.80 8.33 -2.45
CA ASN A 97 -10.91 9.58 -3.20
C ASN A 97 -10.10 9.48 -4.50
N SER A 98 -10.80 9.46 -5.63
CA SER A 98 -10.18 9.54 -6.94
C SER A 98 -10.47 10.89 -7.58
N THR A 99 -9.42 11.54 -8.08
CA THR A 99 -9.55 12.77 -8.87
C THR A 99 -9.55 12.40 -10.33
N TRP A 100 -10.57 12.84 -11.06
CA TRP A 100 -10.68 12.67 -12.50
C TRP A 100 -10.00 13.81 -13.24
N MET A 101 -9.37 13.51 -14.37
CA MET A 101 -8.96 14.54 -15.31
C MET A 101 -10.18 15.29 -15.86
N THR A 102 -10.07 16.61 -15.92
CA THR A 102 -11.08 17.50 -16.48
C THR A 102 -10.62 18.02 -17.84
N CYS A 103 -11.54 18.54 -18.65
CA CYS A 103 -11.18 19.16 -19.95
C CYS A 103 -10.31 20.42 -19.81
N GLY A 104 -10.11 20.93 -18.59
CA GLY A 104 -9.20 22.04 -18.30
C GLY A 104 -7.77 21.60 -17.98
N ASP A 105 -7.53 20.30 -17.80
CA ASP A 105 -6.20 19.78 -17.46
C ASP A 105 -5.34 19.57 -18.71
N PRO A 106 -4.00 19.64 -18.58
CA PRO A 106 -3.06 19.33 -19.66
C PRO A 106 -3.26 17.93 -20.24
N CYS A 107 -3.07 17.77 -21.55
CA CYS A 107 -3.26 16.51 -22.27
C CYS A 107 -2.33 15.37 -21.83
N ASP A 108 -1.26 15.68 -21.11
CA ASP A 108 -0.29 14.74 -20.53
C ASP A 108 -0.60 14.37 -19.07
N SER A 109 -1.69 14.90 -18.51
CA SER A 109 -2.14 14.57 -17.16
C SER A 109 -2.65 13.14 -17.08
N ALA A 110 -2.49 12.53 -15.90
CA ALA A 110 -3.10 11.23 -15.62
C ALA A 110 -4.63 11.35 -15.71
N LEU A 111 -5.26 10.44 -16.46
CA LEU A 111 -6.72 10.38 -16.61
C LEU A 111 -7.45 10.27 -15.26
N ARG A 112 -6.80 9.62 -14.29
CA ARG A 112 -7.30 9.44 -12.93
C ARG A 112 -6.13 9.33 -11.96
N ILE A 113 -6.27 9.98 -10.81
CA ILE A 113 -5.29 9.92 -9.71
C ILE A 113 -6.01 9.38 -8.49
N TRP A 114 -5.50 8.28 -7.93
CA TRP A 114 -5.92 7.76 -6.64
C TRP A 114 -4.94 8.31 -5.60
N GLY A 115 -5.43 9.12 -4.66
CA GLY A 115 -4.60 9.95 -3.77
C GLY A 115 -3.75 9.20 -2.71
N ASP A 116 -3.50 7.91 -2.89
CA ASP A 116 -2.94 7.00 -1.88
C ASP A 116 -1.48 6.58 -2.13
N THR A 117 -0.68 7.49 -2.68
CA THR A 117 0.76 7.26 -2.93
C THR A 117 1.54 6.88 -1.66
N VAL A 118 1.08 7.31 -0.48
CA VAL A 118 1.68 6.97 0.82
C VAL A 118 1.52 5.48 1.12
N VAL A 119 0.33 4.92 0.91
CA VAL A 119 0.04 3.52 1.20
C VAL A 119 0.85 2.63 0.27
N GLU A 120 0.86 2.95 -1.02
CA GLU A 120 1.64 2.23 -2.02
C GLU A 120 3.13 2.21 -1.67
N CYS A 121 3.69 3.37 -1.33
CA CYS A 121 5.10 3.47 -1.01
C CYS A 121 5.47 2.71 0.27
N VAL A 122 4.65 2.79 1.33
CA VAL A 122 4.91 2.05 2.58
C VAL A 122 4.83 0.55 2.36
N LEU A 123 3.80 0.05 1.67
CA LEU A 123 3.64 -1.38 1.44
C LEU A 123 4.74 -1.93 0.51
N ASN A 124 5.15 -1.19 -0.51
CA ASN A 124 6.29 -1.58 -1.36
C ASN A 124 7.62 -1.65 -0.58
N LYS A 125 7.78 -0.91 0.52
CA LYS A 125 8.96 -1.03 1.39
C LYS A 125 8.89 -2.20 2.34
N LEU A 126 7.68 -2.53 2.80
CA LEU A 126 7.45 -3.63 3.75
C LEU A 126 7.31 -5.00 3.06
N CYS A 127 7.06 -5.04 1.75
CA CYS A 127 6.97 -6.29 1.03
C CYS A 127 8.35 -6.97 0.95
N PRO A 128 8.42 -8.30 1.14
CA PRO A 128 9.64 -9.06 0.90
C PRO A 128 10.13 -8.86 -0.54
N SER A 129 11.45 -8.81 -0.71
CA SER A 129 12.09 -8.58 -2.01
C SER A 129 11.74 -9.62 -3.09
N GLN A 130 11.26 -10.79 -2.69
CA GLN A 130 10.87 -11.88 -3.58
C GLN A 130 9.36 -11.90 -3.92
N THR A 131 8.61 -10.89 -3.46
CA THR A 131 7.17 -10.78 -3.74
C THR A 131 6.83 -9.45 -4.37
N TYR A 132 5.71 -9.41 -5.09
CA TYR A 132 5.21 -8.23 -5.79
C TYR A 132 3.80 -7.92 -5.32
N VAL A 133 3.55 -6.66 -4.97
CA VAL A 133 2.23 -6.17 -4.56
C VAL A 133 1.55 -5.46 -5.73
N ILE A 134 0.28 -5.80 -5.98
CA ILE A 134 -0.57 -5.12 -6.95
C ILE A 134 -1.62 -4.31 -6.18
N PHE A 135 -1.78 -3.03 -6.49
CA PHE A 135 -2.82 -2.20 -5.91
C PHE A 135 -4.01 -2.13 -6.84
N LYS A 136 -5.16 -2.63 -6.38
CA LYS A 136 -6.42 -2.55 -7.11
C LYS A 136 -7.29 -1.48 -6.48
N TYR A 137 -7.57 -0.44 -7.24
CA TYR A 137 -8.57 0.57 -6.89
C TYR A 137 -9.91 0.23 -7.55
N PRO A 138 -11.02 0.37 -6.82
CA PRO A 138 -12.35 0.23 -7.40
C PRO A 138 -12.62 1.36 -8.40
N GLU A 139 -13.46 1.05 -9.39
CA GLU A 139 -13.93 2.01 -10.39
C GLU A 139 -14.82 3.09 -9.78
#